data_AF-F7L185-F1
#
_entry.id   AF-F7L185-F1
#
_cell.length_a   1.000
_cell.length_b   1.000
_cell.length_c   1.000
_cell.angle_alpha   90.00
_cell.angle_beta   90.00
_cell.angle_gamma   90.00
#
_symmetry.space_group_name_H-M   'P 1'
#
loop_
_entity.id
_entity.type
_entity.pdbx_description
1 polymer ?
#
loop_
_entity_poly.entity_id
_entity_poly.type
_entity_poly.pdbx_seq_one_letter_code
_entity_poly.pdbx_strand_id
1 'polypeptide(L)'
;MEFKRPENFEDILNLQKHLDKNIHSSRERTIKDIKLSLIAEVIEFNEETPESHKTWKTKPYDKEKELEEFTDIWFFLAQMVNFKLEISDSFVEIKNEITKLFNDGANLNLIIISANKGYTKEDILNCYWEKWQKNIKRIGKEWN
;
A
#
# COMPACT_ATOMS: atom_id res chain seq x y z
N MET A 1 14.84 -17.57 5.09
CA MET A 1 14.83 -16.18 5.58
C MET A 1 13.68 -16.09 6.56
N GLU A 2 13.92 -15.77 7.83
CA GLU A 2 12.84 -15.53 8.78
C GLU A 2 12.34 -14.10 8.58
N PHE A 3 11.07 -13.95 8.24
CA PHE A 3 10.44 -12.64 8.11
C PHE A 3 10.02 -12.14 9.49
N LYS A 4 10.31 -10.87 9.77
CA LYS A 4 9.88 -10.17 10.98
C LYS A 4 8.85 -9.10 10.65
N ARG A 5 8.05 -8.75 11.64
CA ARG A 5 7.16 -7.58 11.61
C ARG A 5 7.98 -6.33 11.25
N PRO A 6 7.51 -5.46 10.34
CA PRO A 6 8.20 -4.24 9.99
C PRO A 6 8.17 -3.23 11.14
N GLU A 7 9.25 -2.48 11.33
CA GLU A 7 9.36 -1.41 12.33
C GLU A 7 9.39 -0.02 11.69
N ASN A 8 9.59 0.04 10.38
CA ASN A 8 9.72 1.25 9.59
C ASN A 8 9.35 0.99 8.13
N PHE A 9 9.37 2.05 7.30
CA PHE A 9 9.01 1.96 5.89
C PHE A 9 10.03 1.16 5.06
N GLU A 10 11.31 1.14 5.43
CA GLU A 10 12.31 0.32 4.74
C GLU A 10 12.04 -1.17 4.92
N ASP A 11 11.61 -1.59 6.11
CA ASP A 11 11.15 -2.97 6.35
C ASP A 11 9.92 -3.30 5.50
N ILE A 12 8.96 -2.36 5.37
CA ILE A 12 7.81 -2.50 4.45
C ILE A 12 8.29 -2.72 3.01
N LEU A 13 9.24 -1.92 2.53
CA LEU A 13 9.78 -2.05 1.17
C LEU A 13 10.41 -3.43 0.96
N ASN A 14 11.18 -3.93 1.93
CA ASN A 14 11.80 -5.25 1.86
C ASN A 14 10.77 -6.39 1.84
N LEU A 15 9.74 -6.31 2.69
CA LEU A 15 8.63 -7.26 2.70
C LEU A 15 7.84 -7.23 1.39
N GLN A 16 7.50 -6.04 0.90
CA GLN A 16 6.77 -5.86 -0.34
C GLN A 16 7.55 -6.42 -1.54
N LYS A 17 8.85 -6.14 -1.61
CA LYS A 17 9.74 -6.66 -2.65
C LYS A 17 9.77 -8.18 -2.67
N HIS A 18 9.76 -8.82 -1.50
CA HIS A 18 9.68 -10.27 -1.42
C HIS A 18 8.31 -10.78 -1.92
N LEU A 19 7.21 -10.18 -1.46
CA LEU A 19 5.87 -10.55 -1.89
C LEU A 19 5.72 -10.44 -3.42
N ASP A 20 6.09 -9.30 -4.00
CA ASP A 20 5.93 -9.02 -5.42
C ASP A 20 6.68 -10.00 -6.33
N LYS A 21 7.85 -10.47 -5.90
CA LYS A 21 8.65 -11.47 -6.63
C LYS A 21 8.03 -12.85 -6.68
N ASN A 22 7.13 -13.15 -5.74
CA ASN A 22 6.55 -14.48 -5.59
C ASN A 22 5.07 -14.55 -6.02
N ILE A 23 4.42 -13.41 -6.32
CA ILE A 23 3.06 -13.37 -6.89
C ILE A 23 3.09 -13.85 -8.34
N HIS A 24 2.16 -14.74 -8.71
CA HIS A 24 2.03 -15.22 -10.08
C HIS A 24 1.14 -14.28 -10.90
N SER A 25 1.78 -13.37 -11.64
CA SER A 25 1.05 -12.44 -12.52
C SER A 25 0.80 -13.08 -13.89
N SER A 26 -0.37 -12.82 -14.48
CA SER A 26 -0.72 -13.32 -15.83
C SER A 26 0.11 -12.68 -16.95
N ARG A 27 0.70 -11.51 -16.67
CA ARG A 27 1.72 -10.83 -17.49
C ARG A 27 2.63 -10.00 -16.59
N GLU A 28 3.71 -9.50 -17.16
CA GLU A 28 4.58 -8.54 -16.47
C GLU A 28 3.81 -7.28 -16.05
N ARG A 29 4.04 -6.85 -14.81
CA ARG A 29 3.40 -5.68 -14.21
C ARG A 29 4.13 -4.41 -14.66
N THR A 30 3.36 -3.39 -15.04
CA THR A 30 3.89 -2.08 -15.43
C THR A 30 3.62 -1.03 -14.35
N ILE A 31 4.34 0.09 -14.40
CA ILE A 31 4.06 1.24 -13.54
C ILE A 31 2.62 1.77 -13.68
N LYS A 32 2.01 1.63 -14.86
CA LYS A 32 0.61 2.03 -15.08
C LYS A 32 -0.35 1.14 -14.28
N ASP A 33 -0.08 -0.16 -14.21
CA ASP A 33 -0.90 -1.11 -13.45
C ASP A 33 -0.86 -0.81 -11.96
N ILE A 34 0.34 -0.52 -11.42
CA ILE A 34 0.52 -0.16 -10.01
C ILE A 34 -0.25 1.12 -9.69
N LYS A 35 -0.15 2.15 -10.55
CA LYS A 35 -0.88 3.41 -10.37
C LYS A 35 -2.39 3.23 -10.37
N LEU A 36 -2.92 2.41 -11.28
CA LEU A 36 -4.36 2.13 -11.33
C LEU A 36 -4.82 1.36 -10.10
N SER A 37 -4.02 0.41 -9.61
CA SER A 37 -4.32 -0.33 -8.38
C SER A 37 -4.33 0.60 -7.17
N LEU A 38 -3.33 1.49 -7.04
CA LEU A 38 -3.31 2.51 -5.99
C LEU A 38 -4.55 3.43 -6.00
N ILE A 39 -5.03 3.83 -7.19
CA ILE A 39 -6.26 4.61 -7.31
C ILE A 39 -7.48 3.81 -6.84
N ALA A 40 -7.55 2.52 -7.16
CA ALA A 40 -8.62 1.64 -6.71
C ALA A 40 -8.65 1.58 -5.17
N GLU A 41 -7.52 1.33 -4.52
CA GLU A 41 -7.45 1.28 -3.05
C GLU A 41 -7.81 2.62 -2.39
N VAL A 42 -7.47 3.76 -3.01
CA VAL A 42 -7.88 5.08 -2.49
C VAL A 42 -9.40 5.24 -2.53
N ILE A 43 -10.05 4.70 -3.57
CA ILE A 43 -11.52 4.71 -3.67
C ILE A 43 -12.11 3.77 -2.63
N GLU A 44 -11.60 2.53 -2.50
CA GLU A 44 -12.07 1.54 -1.52
C GLU A 44 -11.92 2.06 -0.08
N PHE A 45 -10.78 2.69 0.24
CA PHE A 45 -10.59 3.40 1.49
C PHE A 45 -11.65 4.49 1.72
N ASN A 46 -11.88 5.38 0.74
CA ASN A 46 -12.92 6.40 0.88
C ASN A 46 -14.29 5.77 1.13
N GLU A 47 -14.58 4.64 0.49
CA GLU A 47 -15.85 3.94 0.69
C GLU A 47 -16.04 3.49 2.14
N GLU A 48 -14.99 3.06 2.84
CA GLU A 48 -14.99 2.68 4.28
C GLU A 48 -15.00 3.87 5.25
N THR A 49 -14.79 5.11 4.78
CA THR A 49 -14.90 6.30 5.63
C THR A 49 -16.36 6.73 5.86
N PRO A 50 -16.66 7.45 6.97
CA PRO A 50 -17.95 8.11 7.15
C PRO A 50 -18.27 9.15 6.06
N GLU A 51 -17.24 9.70 5.41
CA GLU A 51 -17.32 10.67 4.33
C GLU A 51 -17.28 10.04 2.92
N SER A 52 -17.77 8.80 2.81
CA SER A 52 -17.83 8.07 1.55
C SER A 52 -18.47 8.90 0.42
N HIS A 53 -17.85 8.85 -0.77
CA HIS A 53 -18.37 9.51 -1.97
C HIS A 53 -19.72 8.93 -2.44
N LYS A 54 -20.10 7.74 -1.97
CA LYS A 54 -21.34 7.08 -2.36
C LYS A 54 -22.54 7.78 -1.72
N THR A 55 -23.30 8.48 -2.56
CA THR A 55 -24.54 9.16 -2.14
C THR A 55 -25.77 8.25 -2.17
N TRP A 56 -25.65 7.06 -2.75
CA TRP A 56 -26.76 6.12 -3.00
C TRP A 56 -26.71 4.85 -2.15
N LYS A 57 -25.66 4.66 -1.34
CA LYS A 57 -25.49 3.48 -0.48
C LYS A 57 -24.94 3.92 0.86
N THR A 58 -25.59 3.50 1.94
CA THR A 58 -25.07 3.65 3.30
C THR A 58 -24.57 2.31 3.81
N LYS A 59 -23.55 2.34 4.68
CA LYS A 59 -23.08 1.18 5.42
C LYS A 59 -22.72 1.57 6.86
N PRO A 60 -22.81 0.66 7.83
CA PRO A 60 -22.27 0.90 9.17
C PRO A 60 -20.77 1.19 9.08
N TYR A 61 -20.32 2.20 9.81
CA TYR A 61 -18.90 2.52 9.90
C TYR A 61 -18.15 1.42 10.67
N ASP A 62 -17.01 1.00 10.12
CA ASP A 62 -16.14 -0.01 10.70
C ASP A 62 -14.70 0.48 10.63
N LYS A 63 -14.11 0.76 11.79
CA LYS A 63 -12.78 1.35 11.90
C LYS A 63 -11.70 0.37 11.45
N GLU A 64 -11.89 -0.92 11.69
CA GLU A 64 -10.91 -1.95 11.31
C GLU A 64 -10.87 -2.11 9.79
N LYS A 65 -12.03 -2.05 9.12
CA LYS A 65 -12.08 -2.04 7.65
C LYS A 65 -11.49 -0.78 7.05
N GLU A 66 -11.79 0.39 7.62
CA GLU A 66 -11.16 1.65 7.18
C GLU A 66 -9.62 1.55 7.26
N LEU A 67 -9.07 0.94 8.33
CA LEU A 67 -7.62 0.70 8.46
C LEU A 67 -7.11 -0.35 7.47
N GLU A 68 -7.87 -1.41 7.20
CA GLU A 68 -7.49 -2.44 6.23
C GLU A 68 -7.34 -1.84 4.82
N GLU A 69 -8.34 -1.09 4.34
CA GLU A 69 -8.27 -0.44 3.02
C GLU A 69 -7.18 0.64 2.97
N PHE A 70 -6.98 1.37 4.08
CA PHE A 70 -5.87 2.30 4.19
C PHE A 70 -4.51 1.59 4.08
N THR A 71 -4.42 0.38 4.63
CA THR A 71 -3.22 -0.45 4.57
C THR A 71 -2.95 -0.92 3.13
N ASP A 72 -3.98 -1.18 2.32
CA ASP A 72 -3.79 -1.54 0.91
C ASP A 72 -3.16 -0.41 0.08
N ILE A 73 -3.49 0.85 0.39
CA ILE A 73 -2.78 2.00 -0.18
C ILE A 73 -1.27 1.91 0.13
N TRP A 74 -0.87 1.48 1.33
CA TRP A 74 0.55 1.29 1.68
C TRP A 74 1.20 0.14 0.91
N PHE A 75 0.49 -0.96 0.63
CA PHE A 75 0.98 -2.05 -0.23
C PHE A 75 1.35 -1.55 -1.63
N PHE A 76 0.44 -0.84 -2.29
CA PHE A 76 0.69 -0.36 -3.65
C PHE A 76 1.66 0.83 -3.70
N LEU A 77 1.72 1.66 -2.65
CA LEU A 77 2.77 2.67 -2.53
C LEU A 77 4.16 2.02 -2.44
N ALA A 78 4.33 1.02 -1.58
CA ALA A 78 5.59 0.30 -1.44
C ALA A 78 5.99 -0.42 -2.74
N GLN A 79 5.02 -1.02 -3.44
CA GLN A 79 5.24 -1.65 -4.74
C GLN A 79 5.70 -0.63 -5.79
N MET A 80 5.09 0.55 -5.82
CA MET A 80 5.48 1.63 -6.73
C MET A 80 6.92 2.10 -6.48
N VAL A 81 7.29 2.30 -5.21
CA VAL A 81 8.65 2.71 -4.82
C VAL A 81 9.66 1.64 -5.22
N ASN A 82 9.40 0.36 -4.92
CA ASN A 82 10.27 -0.75 -5.32
C ASN A 82 10.42 -0.86 -6.84
N PHE A 83 9.32 -0.75 -7.59
CA PHE A 83 9.37 -0.78 -9.06
C PHE A 83 10.26 0.33 -9.61
N LYS A 84 10.13 1.55 -9.08
CA LYS A 84 10.95 2.70 -9.47
C LYS A 84 12.43 2.52 -9.12
N LEU A 85 12.72 1.93 -7.96
CA LEU A 85 14.09 1.58 -7.55
C LEU A 85 14.72 0.51 -8.46
N GLU A 86 13.92 -0.40 -9.02
CA GLU A 86 14.43 -1.48 -9.90
C GLU A 86 14.73 -1.01 -11.33
N ILE A 87 13.99 -0.04 -11.87
CA ILE A 87 14.13 0.40 -13.27
C ILE A 87 15.12 1.56 -13.48
N SER A 88 15.63 2.18 -12.42
CA SER A 88 16.48 3.36 -12.57
C SER A 88 17.91 3.08 -12.14
N ASP A 89 18.82 3.43 -13.04
CA ASP A 89 20.28 3.35 -12.84
C ASP A 89 20.81 4.50 -11.96
N SER A 90 19.97 5.48 -11.61
CA SER A 90 20.34 6.68 -10.87
C SER A 90 19.53 6.82 -9.58
N PHE A 91 20.17 6.48 -8.47
CA PHE A 91 19.62 6.71 -7.12
C PHE A 91 19.17 8.18 -6.91
N VAL A 92 19.83 9.14 -7.57
CA VAL A 92 19.49 10.56 -7.48
C VAL A 92 18.17 10.87 -8.20
N GLU A 93 17.94 10.30 -9.39
CA GLU A 93 16.67 10.44 -10.09
C GLU A 93 15.54 9.76 -9.33
N ILE A 94 15.76 8.56 -8.81
CA ILE A 94 14.80 7.87 -7.96
C ILE A 94 14.48 8.69 -6.73
N LYS A 95 15.49 9.19 -6.02
CA LYS A 95 15.29 10.03 -4.83
C LYS A 95 14.51 11.28 -5.20
N ASN A 96 14.75 11.90 -6.36
CA ASN A 96 14.02 13.09 -6.81
C ASN A 96 12.59 12.78 -7.27
N GLU A 97 12.34 11.65 -7.94
CA GLU A 97 10.99 11.20 -8.32
C GLU A 97 10.17 10.78 -7.11
N ILE A 98 10.77 10.02 -6.19
CA ILE A 98 10.20 9.71 -4.87
C ILE A 98 9.95 11.03 -4.14
N THR A 99 10.93 11.91 -4.03
CA THR A 99 10.74 13.21 -3.35
C THR A 99 9.64 14.03 -4.01
N LYS A 100 9.50 14.03 -5.35
CA LYS A 100 8.38 14.69 -6.06
C LYS A 100 7.04 14.01 -5.79
N LEU A 101 6.95 12.68 -5.88
CA LEU A 101 5.75 11.92 -5.53
C LEU A 101 5.32 12.18 -4.08
N PHE A 102 6.28 12.41 -3.19
CA PHE A 102 6.05 12.69 -1.77
C PHE A 102 5.80 14.19 -1.49
N ASN A 103 6.35 15.11 -2.30
CA ASN A 103 6.17 16.57 -2.19
C ASN A 103 4.96 17.10 -2.97
N ASP A 104 4.45 16.39 -3.97
CA ASP A 104 3.22 16.73 -4.70
C ASP A 104 1.95 16.44 -3.86
N GLY A 105 2.09 16.39 -2.53
CA GLY A 105 1.00 16.34 -1.56
C GLY A 105 0.58 14.95 -1.12
N ALA A 106 0.75 13.90 -1.92
CA ALA A 106 0.14 12.59 -1.66
C ALA A 106 0.57 11.91 -0.34
N ASN A 107 1.86 11.92 0.03
CA ASN A 107 2.34 11.23 1.24
C ASN A 107 2.39 12.11 2.50
N LEU A 108 2.60 13.43 2.34
CA LEU A 108 2.27 14.36 3.42
C LEU A 108 0.78 14.18 3.76
N ASN A 109 -0.08 14.04 2.74
CA ASN A 109 -1.48 13.72 2.92
C ASN A 109 -1.69 12.32 3.54
N LEU A 110 -0.97 11.25 3.21
CA LEU A 110 -1.18 9.95 3.89
C LEU A 110 -0.79 10.00 5.37
N ILE A 111 0.34 10.59 5.74
CA ILE A 111 0.71 10.75 7.16
C ILE A 111 -0.29 11.66 7.87
N ILE A 112 -0.72 12.75 7.22
CA ILE A 112 -1.76 13.65 7.72
C ILE A 112 -3.12 12.94 7.81
N ILE A 113 -3.48 12.09 6.86
CA ILE A 113 -4.71 11.30 6.84
C ILE A 113 -4.66 10.29 7.99
N SER A 114 -3.54 9.59 8.19
CA SER A 114 -3.34 8.71 9.34
C SER A 114 -3.59 9.48 10.64
N ALA A 115 -2.92 10.63 10.81
CA ALA A 115 -3.04 11.45 12.00
C ALA A 115 -4.48 11.99 12.19
N ASN A 116 -5.11 12.49 11.12
CA ASN A 116 -6.48 13.01 11.13
C ASN A 116 -7.52 11.91 11.41
N LYS A 117 -7.27 10.69 10.96
CA LYS A 117 -8.11 9.51 11.24
C LYS A 117 -7.75 8.84 12.56
N GLY A 118 -6.73 9.32 13.28
CA GLY A 118 -6.31 8.81 14.59
C GLY A 118 -5.48 7.53 14.55
N TYR A 119 -4.96 7.14 13.38
CA TYR A 119 -4.07 6.00 13.23
C TYR A 119 -2.65 6.34 13.66
N THR A 120 -2.08 5.47 14.49
CA THR A 120 -0.67 5.50 14.87
C THR A 120 0.19 4.80 13.83
N LYS A 121 1.51 5.04 13.92
CA LYS A 121 2.50 4.28 13.16
C LYS A 121 2.36 2.77 13.40
N GLU A 122 2.12 2.36 14.65
CA GLU A 122 2.02 0.93 14.99
C GLU A 122 0.77 0.28 14.41
N ASP A 123 -0.34 1.00 14.32
CA ASP A 123 -1.57 0.48 13.68
C ASP A 123 -1.30 0.07 12.22
N ILE A 124 -0.62 0.96 11.48
CA ILE A 124 -0.25 0.71 10.08
C ILE A 124 0.73 -0.45 9.98
N LEU A 125 1.79 -0.47 10.80
CA LEU A 125 2.80 -1.53 10.76
C LEU A 125 2.22 -2.90 11.10
N ASN A 126 1.32 -2.96 12.09
CA ASN A 126 0.68 -4.20 12.52
C ASN A 126 -0.32 -4.69 11.48
N CYS A 127 -1.19 -3.81 10.98
CA CYS A 127 -2.17 -4.19 9.96
C CYS A 127 -1.46 -4.64 8.67
N TYR A 128 -0.42 -3.91 8.23
CA TYR A 128 0.41 -4.29 7.09
C TYR A 128 1.03 -5.68 7.28
N TRP A 129 1.61 -5.94 8.46
CA TRP A 129 2.22 -7.23 8.77
C TRP A 129 1.22 -8.39 8.69
N GLU A 130 0.07 -8.25 9.33
CA GLU A 130 -0.97 -9.28 9.33
C GLU A 130 -1.48 -9.56 7.91
N LYS A 131 -1.70 -8.50 7.12
CA LYS A 131 -2.14 -8.61 5.73
C LYS A 131 -1.05 -9.23 4.85
N TRP A 132 0.22 -8.85 5.05
CA TRP A 132 1.35 -9.43 4.32
C TRP A 132 1.47 -10.93 4.57
N GLN A 133 1.33 -11.37 5.82
CA GLN A 133 1.32 -12.80 6.18
C GLN A 133 0.15 -13.56 5.53
N LYS A 134 -1.04 -12.94 5.45
CA LYS A 134 -2.19 -13.51 4.73
C LYS A 134 -1.88 -13.64 3.24
N ASN A 135 -1.32 -12.60 2.62
CA ASN A 135 -1.00 -12.57 1.19
C ASN A 135 0.08 -13.60 0.82
N ILE A 136 1.13 -13.76 1.62
CA ILE A 136 2.15 -14.81 1.41
C ILE A 136 1.53 -16.21 1.42
N LYS A 137 0.58 -16.49 2.32
CA LYS A 137 -0.11 -17.79 2.38
C LYS A 137 -1.02 -18.06 1.17
N ARG A 138 -1.42 -17.01 0.44
CA ARG A 138 -2.26 -17.09 -0.76
C ARG A 138 -1.46 -17.36 -2.04
N ILE A 139 -0.15 -17.15 -2.03
CA ILE A 139 0.72 -17.43 -3.18
C ILE A 139 0.53 -18.87 -3.66
N GLY A 140 0.29 -19.03 -4.96
CA GLY A 140 0.05 -20.33 -5.60
C GLY A 140 -1.35 -20.91 -5.40
N LYS A 141 -2.22 -20.22 -4.66
CA LYS A 141 -3.65 -20.55 -4.49
C LYS A 141 -4.57 -19.50 -5.11
N GLU A 142 -4.02 -18.58 -5.89
CA GLU A 142 -4.70 -17.40 -6.43
C GLU A 142 -5.77 -17.75 -7.47
N TRP A 143 -5.81 -19.00 -7.95
CA TRP A 143 -6.70 -19.51 -9.01
C TRP A 143 -7.33 -20.89 -8.71
N ASN A 144 -7.30 -21.34 -7.45
CA ASN A 144 -7.96 -22.59 -7.01
C ASN A 144 -9.22 -22.31 -6.20
#